data_AF-A0A258VZW3-F1
#
_entry.id   AF-A0A258VZW3-F1
#
_cell.length_a   1.000
_cell.length_b   1.000
_cell.length_c   1.000
_cell.angle_alpha   90.00
_cell.angle_beta   90.00
_cell.angle_gamma   90.00
#
_symmetry.space_group_name_H-M   'P 1'
#
loop_
_entity.id
_entity.type
_entity.pdbx_description
1 polymer ?
#
loop_
_entity_poly.entity_id
_entity_poly.type
_entity_poly.pdbx_seq_one_letter_code
_entity_poly.pdbx_strand_id
1 'polypeptide(L)' 'MDLAVSGVLSGILMIVGGLSVYFQGTGKLPVSRNSERQSTWLVSIGPIFKIGGPIMIVGGLLKLFLSF' A
#
# COMPACT_ATOMS: atom_id res chain seq x y z
N MET A 1 0.94 -14.67 22.86
CA MET A 1 0.82 -14.58 21.39
C MET A 1 2.23 -14.60 20.84
N ASP A 2 2.58 -15.61 20.06
CA ASP A 2 3.93 -15.80 19.52
C ASP A 2 4.39 -14.59 18.69
N LEU A 3 5.61 -14.14 18.93
CA LEU A 3 6.23 -13.01 18.23
C LEU A 3 6.23 -13.22 16.70
N ALA A 4 6.40 -14.47 16.27
CA ALA A 4 6.38 -14.88 14.86
C ALA A 4 4.99 -14.67 14.21
N VAL A 5 3.90 -14.98 14.92
CA VAL A 5 2.54 -14.78 14.40
C VAL A 5 2.22 -13.29 14.22
N SER A 6 2.72 -12.45 15.13
CA SER A 6 2.58 -10.99 15.03
C SER A 6 3.40 -10.40 13.87
N GLY A 7 4.61 -10.92 13.63
CA GLY A 7 5.48 -10.54 12.51
C GLY A 7 4.88 -10.90 11.15
N VAL A 8 4.36 -12.12 11.02
CA VAL A 8 3.71 -12.60 9.78
C VAL A 8 2.46 -11.78 9.47
N LEU A 9 1.58 -11.57 10.46
CA LEU A 9 0.36 -10.78 10.26
C LEU A 9 0.69 -9.33 9.86
N SER A 10 1.70 -8.73 10.49
CA SER A 10 2.16 -7.37 10.16
C SER A 10 2.72 -7.30 8.73
N GLY A 11 3.49 -8.30 8.30
CA GLY A 11 4.02 -8.38 6.93
C GLY A 11 2.92 -8.47 5.88
N ILE A 12 1.90 -9.32 6.11
CA ILE A 12 0.73 -9.45 5.22
C ILE A 12 -0.04 -8.13 5.13
N LEU A 13 -0.31 -7.47 6.27
CA LEU A 13 -1.01 -6.19 6.30
C LEU A 13 -0.26 -5.09 5.52
N MET A 14 1.06 -5.06 5.60
CA MET A 14 1.88 -4.11 4.83
C MET A 14 1.79 -4.36 3.32
N ILE A 15 1.77 -5.63 2.89
CA ILE A 15 1.63 -5.98 1.47
C ILE A 15 0.25 -5.58 0.94
N VAL A 16 -0.81 -5.93 1.67
CA VAL A 16 -2.19 -5.60 1.27
C VAL A 16 -2.43 -4.10 1.27
N GLY A 17 -1.93 -3.39 2.28
CA GLY A 17 -1.98 -1.93 2.36
C GLY A 17 -1.20 -1.27 1.21
N GLY A 18 0.03 -1.73 0.95
CA GLY A 18 0.87 -1.23 -0.15
C GLY A 18 0.24 -1.44 -1.54
N LEU A 19 -0.36 -2.60 -1.79
CA LEU A 19 -1.13 -2.86 -3.01
C LEU A 19 -2.31 -1.89 -3.16
N SER A 20 -3.09 -1.72 -2.09
CA SER A 20 -4.26 -0.82 -2.09
C SER A 20 -3.86 0.62 -2.38
N VAL A 21 -2.76 1.08 -1.79
CA VAL A 21 -2.19 2.41 -2.01
C VAL A 21 -1.68 2.57 -3.44
N TYR A 22 -0.95 1.60 -3.96
CA TYR A 22 -0.46 1.61 -5.34
C TYR A 22 -1.61 1.65 -6.36
N PHE A 23 -2.64 0.84 -6.17
CA PHE A 23 -3.79 0.82 -7.08
C PHE A 23 -4.62 2.12 -7.02
N GLN A 24 -4.74 2.73 -5.85
CA GLN A 24 -5.34 4.07 -5.74
C GLN A 24 -4.47 5.12 -6.43
N GLY A 25 -3.15 5.14 -6.19
CA GLY A 25 -2.23 6.10 -6.79
C GLY A 25 -2.10 5.98 -8.31
N THR A 26 -2.31 4.79 -8.87
CA THR A 26 -2.37 4.55 -10.32
C THR A 26 -3.71 4.87 -10.96
N GLY A 27 -4.74 5.20 -10.18
CA GLY A 27 -6.09 5.42 -10.69
C GLY A 27 -6.82 4.15 -11.13
N LYS A 28 -6.29 2.97 -10.76
CA LYS A 28 -6.92 1.66 -11.03
C LYS A 28 -8.02 1.33 -10.01
N LEU A 29 -8.02 1.99 -8.85
CA LEU A 29 -9.13 1.98 -7.90
C LEU A 29 -9.82 3.35 -7.88
N PRO A 30 -11.16 3.40 -8.00
CA PRO A 30 -11.90 4.66 -7.94
C PRO A 30 -11.86 5.23 -6.53
N VAL A 31 -11.31 6.44 -6.38
CA VAL A 31 -11.40 7.25 -5.17
C VAL A 31 -12.68 8.07 -5.25
N SER A 32 -13.44 8.19 -4.16
CA SER A 32 -14.80 8.75 -4.10
C SER A 32 -15.05 9.97 -5.02
N ARG A 33 -16.19 9.90 -5.73
CA ARG A 33 -16.62 10.68 -6.89
C ARG A 33 -16.80 12.19 -6.63
N ASN A 34 -15.73 12.96 -6.72
CA ASN A 34 -15.87 14.32 -7.20
C ASN A 34 -14.79 14.52 -8.27
N SER A 35 -15.20 14.47 -9.55
CA SER A 35 -14.31 14.27 -10.70
C SER A 35 -13.11 15.23 -10.74
N GLU A 36 -13.35 16.49 -10.34
CA GLU A 36 -12.29 17.52 -10.22
C GLU A 36 -11.31 17.25 -9.08
N ARG A 37 -11.81 16.82 -7.91
CA ARG A 37 -10.97 16.45 -6.77
C ARG A 37 -10.19 15.16 -7.03
N GLN A 38 -10.77 14.21 -7.77
CA GLN A 38 -10.10 12.97 -8.14
C GLN A 38 -8.94 13.22 -9.13
N SER A 39 -9.16 14.07 -10.13
CA SER A 39 -8.10 14.47 -11.08
C SER A 39 -6.96 15.20 -10.35
N THR A 40 -7.29 16.17 -9.51
CA THR A 40 -6.30 16.91 -8.69
C THR A 40 -5.54 15.97 -7.75
N TRP A 41 -6.23 15.01 -7.13
CA TRP A 41 -5.63 14.02 -6.25
C TRP A 41 -4.69 13.05 -7.00
N LEU A 42 -5.08 12.55 -8.17
CA LEU A 42 -4.25 11.66 -8.99
C LEU A 42 -3.00 12.36 -9.52
N VAL A 43 -3.07 13.66 -9.79
CA VAL A 43 -1.92 14.47 -10.24
C VAL A 43 -1.00 14.84 -9.09
N SER A 44 -1.55 15.24 -7.94
CA SER A 44 -0.78 15.74 -6.81
C SER A 44 -0.24 14.63 -5.89
N ILE A 45 -1.09 13.67 -5.51
CA ILE A 45 -0.79 12.65 -4.49
C ILE A 45 -0.63 11.26 -5.12
N GLY A 46 -1.25 11.00 -6.27
CA GLY A 46 -1.13 9.75 -7.01
C GLY A 46 0.32 9.27 -7.23
N PRO A 47 1.28 10.13 -7.61
CA PRO A 47 2.68 9.74 -7.77
C PRO A 47 3.34 9.27 -6.47
N ILE A 48 3.01 9.89 -5.34
CA ILE A 48 3.53 9.51 -4.01
C ILE A 48 3.09 8.09 -3.67
N PHE A 49 1.81 7.78 -3.90
CA PHE A 49 1.27 6.45 -3.65
C PHE A 49 1.74 5.39 -4.65
N LYS A 50 2.04 5.78 -5.90
CA LYS A 50 2.70 4.90 -6.89
C LYS A 50 4.07 4.43 -6.44
N ILE A 51 4.81 5.25 -5.69
CA ILE A 51 6.15 4.92 -5.19
C ILE A 51 6.08 4.30 -3.78
N GLY A 52 5.25 4.87 -2.90
CA GLY A 52 5.08 4.43 -1.51
C GLY A 52 4.42 3.05 -1.39
N GLY A 53 3.49 2.70 -2.27
CA GLY A 53 2.87 1.37 -2.29
C GLY A 53 3.87 0.23 -2.48
N PRO A 54 4.71 0.25 -3.54
CA PRO A 54 5.79 -0.71 -3.72
C PRO A 54 6.79 -0.77 -2.55
N ILE A 55 7.15 0.38 -1.96
CA ILE A 55 8.04 0.42 -0.79
C ILE A 55 7.41 -0.33 0.40
N MET A 56 6.12 -0.13 0.66
CA MET A 56 5.40 -0.85 1.70
C MET A 56 5.32 -2.37 1.43
N ILE A 57 5.13 -2.77 0.17
CA ILE A 57 5.13 -4.19 -0.22
C ILE A 57 6.50 -4.82 0.06
N VAL A 58 7.58 -4.15 -0.35
CA VAL A 58 8.96 -4.62 -0.09
C VAL A 58 9.22 -4.72 1.41
N GLY A 59 8.80 -3.72 2.20
CA GLY A 59 8.92 -3.77 3.66
C GLY A 59 8.12 -4.92 4.30
N GLY A 60 6.93 -5.21 3.78
CA GLY A 60 6.11 -6.35 4.21
C GLY A 60 6.76 -7.70 3.87
N LEU A 61 7.31 -7.83 2.66
CA LEU A 61 8.07 -9.02 2.24
C LEU A 61 9.33 -9.23 3.11
N LEU A 62 10.04 -8.16 3.44
CA LEU A 62 11.21 -8.21 4.33
C LEU A 62 10.81 -8.66 5.74
N LYS A 63 9.70 -8.15 6.27
CA LYS A 63 9.14 -8.62 7.55
C LYS A 63 8.74 -10.09 7.52
N LEU A 64 8.13 -10.56 6.44
CA LEU A 64 7.79 -11.97 6.29
C LEU A 64 9.04 -12.83 6.27
N PHE A 65 10.06 -12.43 5.51
CA PHE A 65 11.33 -13.15 5.43
C PHE A 65 12.04 -13.25 6.78
N LEU A 66 11.98 -12.21 7.61
CA LEU A 66 12.57 -12.19 8.95
C LEU A 66 11.71 -12.87 10.04
N SER A 67 10.48 -13.27 9.72
CA SER A 67 9.56 -13.93 10.66
C SER A 67 9.56 -15.47 10.53
N PHE A 68 10.31 -16.00 9.56
CA PHE A 68 10.66 -17.42 9.42
C PHE A 68 12.01 -17.69 10.08
#